data_AF-W7QA91-F1
#
_entry.id   AF-W7QA91-F1
#
_cell.length_a   1.000
_cell.length_b   1.000
_cell.length_c   1.000
_cell.angle_alpha   90.00
_cell.angle_beta   90.00
_cell.angle_gamma   90.00
#
_symmetry.space_group_name_H-M   'P 1'
#
loop_
_entity.id
_entity.type
_entity.pdbx_description
1 polymer ?
#
loop_
_entity_poly.entity_id
_entity_poly.type
_entity_poly.pdbx_seq_one_letter_code
_entity_poly.pdbx_strand_id
1 'polypeptide(L)'
;MTDPLAELQRCHLDRLEQRYAEVLSRLGHDGVLMYSGHPARHFGDDQPTDFQAYGHFQHWTGQTYLAQSWLLVCPGKRPILYLHAPDDFWHLPARLPQEAW
;
A
#
# COMPACT_ATOMS: atom_id res chain seq x y z
N MET A 1 5.45 21.36 17.99
CA MET A 1 5.73 21.71 16.58
C MET A 1 5.23 20.57 15.72
N THR A 2 4.44 20.84 14.69
CA THR A 2 3.93 19.83 13.76
C THR A 2 5.10 19.24 12.97
N ASP A 3 5.17 17.91 12.84
CA ASP A 3 6.19 17.24 12.03
C ASP A 3 6.00 17.62 10.54
N PRO A 4 6.99 18.28 9.89
CA PRO A 4 6.89 18.68 8.49
C PRO A 4 6.59 17.51 7.54
N LEU A 5 7.09 16.31 7.84
CA LEU A 5 6.84 15.12 7.02
C LEU A 5 5.36 14.73 7.07
N ALA A 6 4.75 14.79 8.26
CA ALA A 6 3.33 14.49 8.44
C ALA A 6 2.41 15.47 7.70
N GLU A 7 2.81 16.72 7.54
CA GLU A 7 2.05 17.70 6.74
C GLU A 7 2.16 17.41 5.25
N LEU A 8 3.38 17.17 4.75
CA LEU A 8 3.60 16.80 3.36
C LEU A 8 2.84 15.51 2.98
N GLN A 9 2.84 14.53 3.89
CA GLN A 9 2.15 13.28 3.67
C GLN A 9 0.63 13.44 3.60
N ARG A 10 0.04 14.27 4.47
CA ARG A 10 -1.39 14.59 4.39
C ARG A 10 -1.75 15.27 3.07
N CYS A 11 -0.97 16.27 2.66
CA CYS A 11 -1.15 16.94 1.36
C CYS A 11 -1.05 15.96 0.18
N HIS A 12 -0.11 15.00 0.25
CA HIS A 12 0.06 13.95 -0.76
C HIS A 12 -1.18 13.05 -0.85
N LEU A 13 -1.68 12.54 0.28
CA LEU A 13 -2.87 11.69 0.33
C LEU A 13 -4.13 12.42 -0.15
N ASP A 14 -4.32 13.69 0.24
CA ASP A 14 -5.44 14.51 -0.23
C ASP A 14 -5.41 14.66 -1.75
N ARG A 15 -4.22 14.86 -2.34
CA ARG A 15 -4.06 14.98 -3.78
C ARG A 15 -4.33 13.66 -4.51
N LEU A 16 -3.93 12.54 -3.93
CA LEU A 16 -4.24 11.21 -4.47
C LEU A 16 -5.73 10.90 -4.40
N GLU A 17 -6.39 11.19 -3.28
CA GLU A 17 -7.83 10.98 -3.10
C GLU A 17 -8.62 11.73 -4.18
N GLN A 18 -8.34 13.02 -4.38
CA GLN A 18 -9.01 13.84 -5.39
C GLN A 18 -8.86 13.25 -6.81
N ARG A 19 -7.65 12.82 -7.16
CA ARG A 19 -7.36 12.25 -8.49
C ARG A 19 -8.06 10.92 -8.70
N TYR A 20 -8.08 10.06 -7.67
CA TYR A 20 -8.76 8.78 -7.75
C TYR A 20 -10.28 8.98 -7.78
N ALA A 21 -10.82 9.94 -7.03
CA ALA A 21 -12.25 10.30 -7.06
C ALA A 21 -12.71 10.72 -8.46
N GLU A 22 -11.94 11.58 -9.13
CA GLU A 22 -12.23 12.01 -10.51
C GLU A 22 -12.27 10.82 -11.48
N VAL A 23 -11.23 9.97 -11.45
CA VAL A 23 -11.11 8.83 -12.37
C VAL A 23 -12.18 7.78 -12.09
N LEU A 24 -12.41 7.42 -10.83
CA LEU A 24 -13.39 6.40 -10.44
C LEU A 24 -14.81 6.85 -10.77
N SER A 25 -15.15 8.12 -10.52
CA SER A 25 -16.44 8.70 -10.94
C SER A 25 -16.62 8.63 -12.45
N ARG A 26 -15.60 9.03 -13.22
CA ARG A 26 -15.64 8.96 -14.70
C ARG A 26 -15.81 7.54 -15.23
N LEU A 27 -15.26 6.54 -14.54
CA LEU A 27 -15.35 5.13 -14.93
C LEU A 27 -16.57 4.40 -14.35
N GLY A 28 -17.35 5.05 -13.47
CA GLY A 28 -18.51 4.43 -12.82
C GLY A 28 -18.14 3.36 -11.79
N HIS A 29 -17.05 3.56 -11.05
CA HIS A 29 -16.58 2.64 -10.01
C HIS A 29 -16.65 3.29 -8.62
N ASP A 30 -17.01 2.51 -7.60
CA ASP A 30 -17.09 2.98 -6.21
C ASP A 30 -15.74 3.03 -5.49
N GLY A 31 -14.73 2.36 -6.04
CA GLY A 31 -13.43 2.22 -5.41
C GLY A 31 -12.46 1.39 -6.23
N VAL A 32 -11.23 1.32 -5.75
CA VAL A 32 -10.17 0.47 -6.29
C VAL A 32 -9.50 -0.29 -5.16
N LEU A 33 -9.25 -1.57 -5.43
CA LEU A 33 -8.52 -2.47 -4.54
C LEU A 33 -7.16 -2.76 -5.18
N MET A 34 -6.09 -2.30 -4.54
CA MET A 34 -4.72 -2.45 -5.02
C MET A 34 -4.00 -3.55 -4.25
N TYR A 35 -3.55 -4.58 -4.96
CA TYR A 35 -2.70 -5.61 -4.40
C TYR A 35 -1.25 -5.15 -4.40
N SER A 36 -0.54 -5.37 -3.30
CA SER A 36 0.89 -5.05 -3.22
C SER A 36 1.76 -6.03 -4.02
N GLY A 37 1.26 -7.21 -4.36
CA GLY A 37 2.04 -8.26 -5.04
C GLY A 37 2.57 -9.32 -4.08
N HIS A 38 3.29 -10.30 -4.60
CA HIS A 38 4.02 -11.30 -3.80
C HIS A 38 5.35 -11.66 -4.48
N PRO A 39 6.36 -12.12 -3.72
CA PRO A 39 7.58 -12.67 -4.31
C PRO A 39 7.25 -13.85 -5.24
N ALA A 40 7.88 -13.88 -6.40
CA ALA A 40 7.81 -15.03 -7.30
C ALA A 40 8.73 -16.13 -6.78
N ARG A 41 8.48 -17.39 -7.16
CA ARG A 41 9.40 -18.50 -6.87
C ARG A 41 10.29 -18.76 -8.07
N HIS A 42 11.52 -19.18 -7.81
CA HIS A 42 12.38 -19.70 -8.87
C HIS A 42 11.81 -21.03 -9.41
N PHE A 43 11.98 -21.27 -10.71
CA PHE A 43 11.46 -22.49 -11.33
C PHE A 43 12.20 -23.73 -10.81
N GLY A 44 11.46 -24.67 -10.22
CA GLY A 44 12.02 -25.90 -9.66
C GLY A 44 12.66 -25.74 -8.26
N ASP A 45 12.46 -24.59 -7.60
CA ASP A 45 13.02 -24.29 -6.27
C ASP A 45 11.91 -23.80 -5.32
N ASP A 46 12.15 -23.87 -4.01
CA ASP A 46 11.30 -23.29 -2.99
C ASP A 46 11.71 -21.87 -2.60
N GLN A 47 12.87 -21.40 -3.06
CA GLN A 47 13.36 -20.04 -2.82
C GLN A 47 12.54 -18.95 -3.55
N PRO A 48 12.17 -17.86 -2.85
CA PRO A 48 11.57 -16.68 -3.46
C PRO A 48 12.62 -15.77 -4.12
N THR A 49 12.22 -15.08 -5.18
CA THR A 49 13.00 -13.96 -5.76
C THR A 49 12.90 -12.72 -4.86
N ASP A 50 13.81 -11.78 -5.07
CA ASP A 50 13.66 -10.42 -4.53
C ASP A 50 12.28 -9.84 -4.90
N PHE A 51 11.72 -9.05 -3.99
CA PHE A 51 10.38 -8.50 -4.11
C PHE A 51 10.37 -6.98 -3.93
N GLN A 52 9.62 -6.34 -4.81
CA GLN A 52 9.23 -4.93 -4.72
C GLN A 52 7.72 -4.87 -4.90
N ALA A 53 7.03 -4.12 -4.02
CA ALA A 53 5.59 -3.98 -4.08
C ALA A 53 5.11 -3.34 -5.41
N TYR A 54 3.83 -3.42 -5.71
CA TYR A 54 3.25 -2.78 -6.88
C TYR A 54 3.38 -1.25 -6.81
N GLY A 55 3.80 -0.60 -7.90
CA GLY A 55 4.10 0.84 -7.92
C GLY A 55 2.93 1.72 -7.48
N HIS A 56 1.68 1.39 -7.85
CA HIS A 56 0.52 2.16 -7.39
C HIS A 56 0.23 1.98 -5.90
N PHE A 57 0.49 0.79 -5.35
CA PHE A 57 0.41 0.55 -3.91
C PHE A 57 1.47 1.37 -3.15
N GLN A 58 2.71 1.37 -3.65
CA GLN A 58 3.80 2.18 -3.08
C GLN A 58 3.50 3.68 -3.17
N HIS A 59 2.91 4.15 -4.27
CA HIS A 59 2.59 5.56 -4.45
C HIS A 59 1.65 6.08 -3.35
N TRP A 60 0.76 5.24 -2.83
CA TRP A 60 -0.12 5.59 -1.72
C TRP A 60 0.50 5.42 -0.34
N THR A 61 1.37 4.43 -0.16
CA THR A 61 1.79 3.97 1.18
C THR A 61 3.25 4.26 1.52
N GLY A 62 4.07 4.58 0.51
CA GLY A 62 5.53 4.60 0.62
C GLY A 62 6.17 3.23 0.91
N GLN A 63 5.39 2.15 1.04
CA GLN A 63 5.87 0.87 1.53
C GLN A 63 6.32 -0.05 0.39
N THR A 64 7.63 -0.18 0.23
CA THR A 64 8.26 -0.93 -0.85
C THR A 64 8.26 -2.44 -0.65
N TYR A 65 8.27 -2.92 0.61
CA TYR A 65 8.51 -4.33 0.94
C TYR A 65 7.28 -5.07 1.46
N LEU A 66 6.12 -4.42 1.58
CA LEU A 66 4.91 -5.07 2.05
C LEU A 66 4.39 -6.03 0.98
N ALA A 67 4.69 -7.32 1.12
CA ALA A 67 4.12 -8.37 0.30
C ALA A 67 2.70 -8.72 0.77
N GLN A 68 1.91 -9.24 -0.16
CA GLN A 68 0.59 -9.85 0.05
C GLN A 68 -0.45 -8.95 0.75
N SER A 69 -0.20 -7.66 0.77
CA SER A 69 -1.04 -6.66 1.42
C SER A 69 -1.97 -6.00 0.40
N TRP A 70 -3.05 -5.40 0.89
CA TRP A 70 -4.05 -4.76 0.03
C TRP A 70 -4.39 -3.36 0.52
N LEU A 71 -4.54 -2.42 -0.42
CA LEU A 71 -5.04 -1.09 -0.14
C LEU A 71 -6.38 -0.87 -0.84
N LEU A 72 -7.42 -0.61 -0.06
CA LEU A 72 -8.74 -0.21 -0.56
C LEU A 72 -8.87 1.30 -0.51
N VAL A 73 -9.15 1.91 -1.67
CA VAL A 73 -9.43 3.34 -1.80
C VAL A 73 -10.85 3.50 -2.35
N CYS A 74 -11.71 4.16 -1.56
CA CYS A 74 -13.04 4.59 -1.97
C CYS A 74 -13.13 6.11 -1.78
N PRO A 75 -13.53 6.88 -2.81
CA PRO A 75 -13.67 8.34 -2.70
C PRO A 75 -14.55 8.75 -1.52
N GLY A 76 -14.14 9.79 -0.80
CA GLY A 76 -14.83 10.30 0.40
C GLY A 76 -14.77 9.39 1.64
N LYS A 77 -14.06 8.26 1.58
CA LYS A 77 -13.82 7.36 2.72
C LYS A 77 -12.33 7.31 3.04
N ARG A 78 -12.02 7.09 4.32
CA ARG A 78 -10.63 6.84 4.74
C ARG A 78 -10.11 5.56 4.05
N PRO A 79 -8.94 5.59 3.38
CA PRO A 79 -8.34 4.39 2.81
C PRO A 79 -8.10 3.31 3.87
N ILE A 80 -8.25 2.04 3.47
CA ILE A 80 -8.07 0.89 4.36
C ILE A 80 -6.90 0.05 3.86
N LEU A 81 -5.88 -0.09 4.71
CA LEU A 81 -4.75 -0.97 4.48
C LEU A 81 -4.98 -2.31 5.20
N TYR A 82 -5.06 -3.38 4.44
CA TYR A 82 -5.02 -4.76 4.93
C TYR A 82 -3.57 -5.23 4.88
N LEU A 83 -2.92 -5.23 6.05
CA LEU A 83 -1.53 -5.63 6.21
C LEU A 83 -1.43 -7.15 6.37
N HIS A 84 -0.64 -7.80 5.51
CA HIS A 84 -0.25 -9.19 5.70
C HIS A 84 0.96 -9.26 6.65
N ALA A 85 0.70 -9.61 7.91
CA ALA A 85 1.71 -9.77 8.95
C ALA A 85 1.44 -11.07 9.72
N PRO A 86 1.75 -12.25 9.13
CA PRO A 86 1.59 -13.53 9.82
C PRO A 86 2.46 -13.55 11.08
N ASP A 87 1.91 -14.12 12.15
CA ASP A 87 2.63 -14.35 13.39
C ASP A 87 3.14 -15.79 13.36
N ASP A 88 4.41 -15.93 12.96
CA ASP A 88 5.10 -17.21 12.91
C ASP A 88 6.49 -17.09 13.54
N PHE A 89 7.07 -18.23 13.91
CA PHE A 89 8.35 -18.25 14.61
C PHE A 89 9.57 -18.10 13.68
N TRP A 90 9.38 -18.19 12.37
CA TRP A 90 10.45 -18.17 11.38
C TRP A 90 10.77 -16.75 10.89
N HIS A 91 9.76 -15.90 10.74
CA HIS A 91 9.89 -14.59 10.10
C HIS A 91 9.56 -13.46 11.04
N LEU A 92 10.22 -12.32 10.85
CA LEU A 92 9.82 -11.08 11.50
C LEU A 92 8.53 -10.56 10.83
N PRO A 93 7.43 -10.36 11.57
CA PRO A 93 6.20 -9.85 10.98
C PRO A 93 6.39 -8.43 10.43
N ALA A 94 5.71 -8.13 9.33
CA ALA A 94 5.71 -6.80 8.74
C ALA A 94 5.22 -5.76 9.77
N ARG A 95 5.93 -4.63 9.85
CA ARG A 95 5.58 -3.50 10.71
C ARG A 95 5.54 -2.22 9.89
N LEU A 96 4.55 -1.39 10.17
CA LEU A 96 4.48 -0.05 9.62
C LEU A 96 5.42 0.88 10.40
N PRO A 97 6.03 1.86 9.72
CA PRO A 97 6.87 2.83 10.41
C PRO A 97 6.01 3.71 11.35
N GLN A 98 6.66 4.26 12.38
CA GLN A 98 5.99 5.17 13.32
C GLN A 98 5.89 6.60 12.80
N GLU A 99 6.70 6.95 11.80
CA GLU A 99 6.63 8.23 11.10
C GLU A 99 5.46 8.28 10.10
N ALA A 100 5.14 9.45 9.57
CA ALA A 100 4.09 9.60 8.58
C ALA A 100 4.51 8.99 7.23
N TRP A 101 3.62 8.20 6.63
CA TRP A 101 3.81 7.47 5.37
C TRP A 101 2.56 7.45 4.50
#